data_AF-A0A5Y1YHC7-F1
#
_entry.id   AF-A0A5Y1YHC7-F1
#
_cell.length_a   1.000
_cell.length_b   1.000
_cell.length_c   1.000
_cell.angle_alpha   90.00
_cell.angle_beta   90.00
_cell.angle_gamma   90.00
#
_symmetry.space_group_name_H-M   'P 1'
#
loop_
_entity.id
_entity.type
_entity.pdbx_description
1 polymer ?
#
loop_
_entity_poly.entity_id
_entity_poly.type
_entity_poly.pdbx_seq_one_letter_code
_entity_poly.pdbx_strand_id
1 'polypeptide(L)' 'MNDTLNDAILLLTEGERHEILVETNQRTRADVQDRLQTLLSEYPDMPTRLVSLSEMQDAAKRMADAGTDA' A
#
# COMPACT_ATOMS: atom_id res chain seq x y z
N MET A 1 2.37 15.84 11.24
CA MET A 1 2.00 15.79 9.81
C MET A 1 2.91 14.76 9.18
N ASN A 2 2.43 13.53 8.92
CA ASN A 2 3.06 12.58 7.99
C ASN A 2 2.14 11.36 7.71
N ASP A 3 0.82 11.54 7.69
CA ASP A 3 -0.15 10.48 7.32
C ASP A 3 -0.42 10.44 5.81
N THR A 4 0.22 11.28 5.00
CA THR A 4 -0.10 11.39 3.57
C THR A 4 0.48 10.25 2.72
N LEU A 5 1.47 9.52 3.24
CA LEU A 5 2.16 8.45 2.49
C LEU A 5 1.44 7.11 2.64
N ASN A 6 0.87 6.83 3.83
CA ASN A 6 0.01 5.66 4.06
C ASN A 6 -1.30 5.75 3.23
N ASP A 7 -1.76 6.97 2.95
CA ASP A 7 -2.90 7.24 2.06
C ASP A 7 -2.55 7.13 0.57
N ALA A 8 -1.29 6.88 0.23
CA ALA A 8 -0.81 6.85 -1.15
C ALA A 8 -0.18 5.52 -1.57
N ILE A 9 0.45 4.80 -0.63
CA ILE A 9 1.01 3.48 -0.85
C ILE A 9 0.83 2.61 0.39
N LEU A 10 0.35 1.39 0.20
CA LEU A 10 0.10 0.43 1.27
C LEU A 10 0.63 -0.94 0.88
N LEU A 11 1.36 -1.58 1.78
CA LEU A 11 1.77 -2.97 1.63
C LEU A 11 0.68 -3.86 2.25
N LEU A 12 -0.21 -4.39 1.41
CA LEU A 12 -1.26 -5.30 1.86
C LEU A 12 -0.66 -6.68 2.12
N THR A 13 -0.86 -7.19 3.33
CA THR A 13 -0.49 -8.57 3.72
C THR A 13 -1.72 -9.25 4.31
N GLU A 14 -2.36 -10.11 3.52
CA GLU A 14 -3.53 -10.91 3.93
C GLU A 14 -3.15 -12.39 3.84
N GLY A 15 -2.72 -12.98 4.96
CA GLY A 15 -2.22 -14.37 5.00
C GLY A 15 -0.96 -14.55 4.16
N GLU A 16 -1.03 -15.38 3.12
CA GLU A 16 0.07 -15.61 2.17
C GLU A 16 0.09 -14.59 1.01
N ARG A 17 -0.99 -13.83 0.83
CA ARG A 17 -1.11 -12.85 -0.26
C ARG A 17 -0.48 -11.53 0.16
N HIS A 18 0.58 -11.16 -0.55
CA HIS A 18 1.25 -9.88 -0.38
C HIS A 18 1.10 -9.06 -1.65
N GLU A 19 0.62 -7.83 -1.54
CA GLU A 19 0.44 -6.93 -2.68
C GLU A 19 0.79 -5.49 -2.31
N ILE A 20 1.31 -4.73 -3.26
CA ILE A 20 1.54 -3.29 -3.10
C ILE A 20 0.36 -2.56 -3.71
N LEU A 21 -0.40 -1.85 -2.88
CA LEU A 21 -1.48 -0.99 -3.31
C LEU A 21 -0.96 0.44 -3.47
N VAL A 22 -1.23 1.06 -4.61
CA VAL A 22 -0.86 2.45 -4.89
C VAL A 22 -2.12 3.23 -5.26
N GLU A 23 -2.31 4.38 -4.63
CA GLU A 23 -3.46 5.23 -4.92
C GLU A 23 -3.30 5.87 -6.31
N THR A 24 -4.36 5.74 -7.12
CA THR A 24 -4.33 6.03 -8.56
C THR A 24 -4.02 7.50 -8.88
N ASN A 25 -4.50 8.44 -8.05
CA ASN A 25 -4.29 9.87 -8.21
C ASN A 25 -2.92 10.33 -7.66
N GLN A 26 -2.32 9.53 -6.79
CA GLN A 26 -1.03 9.84 -6.16
C GLN A 26 0.17 9.13 -6.81
N ARG A 27 -0.07 8.23 -7.78
CA ARG A 27 0.99 7.48 -8.50
C ARG A 27 2.06 8.34 -9.19
N THR A 28 1.75 9.61 -9.49
CA THR A 28 2.67 10.54 -10.15
C THR A 28 3.48 11.39 -9.18
N ARG A 29 3.19 11.30 -7.87
CA ARG A 29 3.98 12.00 -6.87
C ARG A 29 5.35 11.35 -6.73
N ALA A 30 6.40 12.16 -6.66
CA ALA A 30 7.79 11.67 -6.61
C ALA A 30 8.05 10.82 -5.36
N ASP A 31 7.51 11.22 -4.21
CA ASP A 31 7.65 10.48 -2.95
C ASP A 31 7.00 9.10 -2.99
N VAL A 32 5.85 8.98 -3.66
CA VAL A 32 5.16 7.69 -3.88
C VAL A 32 5.96 6.80 -4.82
N GLN A 33 6.54 7.37 -5.88
CA GLN A 33 7.38 6.62 -6.82
C GLN A 33 8.69 6.12 -6.21
N ASP A 34 9.35 6.95 -5.40
CA ASP A 34 10.56 6.55 -4.68
C ASP A 34 10.26 5.41 -3.70
N ARG A 35 9.13 5.50 -2.97
CA ARG A 35 8.71 4.44 -2.06
C ARG A 35 8.32 3.16 -2.79
N LEU A 36 7.62 3.28 -3.92
CA LEU A 36 7.27 2.13 -4.76
C LEU A 36 8.52 1.45 -5.30
N GLN A 37 9.51 2.21 -5.80
CA GLN A 37 10.78 1.64 -6.27
C GLN A 37 11.54 0.94 -5.15
N THR A 38 11.53 1.50 -3.93
CA THR A 38 12.14 0.86 -2.76
C THR A 38 11.46 -0.48 -2.49
N LEU A 39 10.12 -0.50 -2.42
CA LEU A 39 9.35 -1.73 -2.16
C LEU A 39 9.52 -2.78 -3.27
N LEU A 40 9.56 -2.37 -4.54
CA LEU A 40 9.82 -3.28 -5.66
C LEU A 40 11.26 -3.81 -5.66
N SER A 41 12.21 -3.06 -5.11
CA SER A 41 13.59 -3.53 -4.94
C SER A 41 13.70 -4.55 -3.79
N GLU A 42 12.92 -4.37 -2.72
CA GLU A 42 12.84 -5.30 -1.59
C GLU A 42 12.03 -6.55 -1.94
N TYR A 43 10.96 -6.39 -2.73
CA TYR A 43 10.00 -7.43 -3.08
C TYR A 43 9.71 -7.44 -4.60
N PRO A 44 10.65 -7.92 -5.42
CA PRO A 44 10.56 -7.86 -6.89
C PRO A 44 9.41 -8.70 -7.47
N ASP A 45 9.01 -9.76 -6.77
CA ASP A 45 7.94 -10.67 -7.21
C ASP A 45 6.55 -10.23 -6.70
N MET A 46 6.47 -9.13 -5.95
CA MET A 46 5.21 -8.69 -5.36
C MET A 46 4.35 -7.94 -6.39
N PRO A 47 3.11 -8.36 -6.63
CA PRO A 47 2.23 -7.66 -7.56
C PRO A 47 1.87 -6.27 -7.03
N THR A 48 1.90 -5.29 -7.93
CA THR A 48 1.46 -3.91 -7.65
C THR A 48 0.10 -3.67 -8.29
N ARG A 49 -0.84 -3.09 -7.52
CA ARG A 49 -2.18 -2.75 -7.99
C ARG A 49 -2.49 -1.28 -7.74
N LEU A 50 -3.04 -0.63 -8.78
CA LEU A 50 -3.61 0.70 -8.65
C LEU A 50 -5.03 0.59 -8.07
N VAL A 51 -5.28 1.35 -7.01
CA VAL A 51 -6.57 1.39 -6.31
C VAL A 51 -7.05 2.83 -6.13
N SER A 52 -8.33 3.00 -5.84
CA SER A 52 -8.87 4.28 -5.40
C SER A 52 -8.55 4.54 -3.92
N LEU A 53 -8.64 5.81 -3.49
CA LEU A 53 -8.45 6.17 -2.08
C LEU A 53 -9.40 5.41 -1.15
N SER A 54 -10.67 5.20 -1.54
CA SER A 54 -11.64 4.43 -0.75
C SER A 54 -11.18 2.97 -0.57
N GLU A 55 -10.76 2.32 -1.65
CA GLU A 55 -10.24 0.95 -1.58
C GLU A 55 -8.98 0.85 -0.71
N MET A 56 -8.09 1.85 -0.78
CA MET A 56 -6.90 1.92 0.06
C MET A 56 -7.26 2.05 1.54
N GLN A 57 -8.20 2.93 1.88
CA GLN A 57 -8.68 3.09 3.26
C GLN A 57 -9.36 1.82 3.77
N ASP A 58 -10.13 1.13 2.93
CA ASP A 58 -10.76 -0.14 3.30
C ASP A 58 -9.75 -1.26 3.50
N ALA A 59 -8.68 -1.30 2.68
CA ALA A 59 -7.57 -2.22 2.86
C ALA A 59 -6.78 -1.91 4.15
N ALA A 60 -6.50 -0.64 4.42
CA ALA A 60 -5.82 -0.22 5.64
C ALA A 60 -6.63 -0.57 6.91
N LYS A 61 -7.95 -0.37 6.88
CA LYS A 61 -8.85 -0.81 7.97
C LYS A 61 -8.81 -2.32 8.16
N ARG A 62 -8.90 -3.09 7.07
CA ARG A 62 -8.82 -4.56 7.13
C ARG A 62 -7.50 -5.04 7.75
N MET A 63 -6.38 -4.40 7.42
CA MET A 63 -5.09 -4.71 8.03
C MET A 63 -5.04 -4.37 9.52
N ALA A 64 -5.61 -3.23 9.92
CA ALA A 64 -5.68 -2.84 11.33
C ALA A 64 -6.56 -3.83 12.14
N ASP A 65 -7.71 -4.21 11.58
CA ASP A 65 -8.62 -5.18 12.20
C ASP A 65 -7.98 -6.58 12.27
N ALA A 66 -7.29 -7.02 11.21
CA ALA A 66 -6.59 -8.31 11.17
C ALA A 66 -5.39 -8.39 12.13
N GLY A 67 -4.79 -7.26 12.50
CA GLY A 67 -3.71 -7.19 13.49
C GLY A 67 -4.15 -7.21 14.96
N THR A 68 -5.45 -7.30 15.24
CA THR A 68 -6.01 -7.23 16.61
C THR A 68 -6.31 -8.61 17.23
N ASP A 69 -5.91 -9.71 16.58
CA ASP A 69 -6.13 -11.08 17.07
C ASP A 69 -4.80 -11.83 17.31
N ALA A 70 -3.92 -11.26 18.15
CA ALA A 70 -2.70 -11.89 18.64
C ALA A 70 -2.54 -11.73 20.16
#